data_AF-A0A961CJH8-F1
#
_entry.id   AF-A0A961CJH8-F1
#
_cell.length_a   1.000
_cell.length_b   1.000
_cell.length_c   1.000
_cell.angle_alpha   90.00
_cell.angle_beta   90.00
_cell.angle_gamma   90.00
#
_symmetry.space_group_name_H-M   'P 1'
#
loop_
_entity.id
_entity.type
_entity.pdbx_description
1 polymer ?
#
loop_
_entity_poly.entity_id
_entity_poly.type
_entity_poly.pdbx_seq_one_letter_code
_entity_poly.pdbx_strand_id
1 'polypeptide(L)'
;MEDRYLKPTTLLDFGDPRIAGTVDRQGWSRLPEQERIGAVYDFVRDGIPFGYNTSDDLAASAVLADGYGQCNTKTTLLMALLRASGIGCRLHGA
;
A
#
# COMPACT_ATOMS: atom_id res chain seq x y z
N MET A 1 7.70 22.41 4.72
CA MET A 1 6.39 21.88 5.12
C MET A 1 6.51 20.38 5.00
N GLU A 2 6.62 19.65 6.12
CA GLU A 2 6.78 18.19 6.06
C GLU A 2 5.53 17.56 5.45
N ASP A 3 5.70 16.68 4.47
CA ASP A 3 4.60 15.94 3.88
C ASP A 3 4.12 14.89 4.88
N ARG A 4 3.10 15.26 5.67
CA ARG A 4 2.49 14.40 6.70
C ARG A 4 2.09 13.03 6.14
N TYR A 5 1.75 12.94 4.85
CA TYR A 5 1.30 11.70 4.24
C TYR A 5 2.44 10.80 3.79
N LEU A 6 3.69 11.25 3.86
CA LEU A 6 4.89 10.44 3.63
C LEU A 6 5.57 10.00 4.95
N LYS A 7 4.85 10.12 6.07
CA LYS A 7 5.29 9.54 7.36
C LYS A 7 4.60 8.19 7.61
N PRO A 8 5.32 7.16 8.09
CA PRO A 8 4.76 5.86 8.40
C PRO A 8 3.79 5.94 9.58
N THR A 9 2.82 5.03 9.61
CA THR A 9 1.92 4.80 10.74
C THR A 9 1.91 3.30 11.07
N THR A 10 1.23 2.90 12.15
CA THR A 10 1.09 1.48 12.49
C THR A 10 0.45 0.65 11.37
N LEU A 11 -0.56 1.20 10.69
CA LEU A 11 -1.23 0.53 9.57
C LEU A 11 -0.44 0.68 8.26
N LEU A 12 0.13 1.86 8.04
CA LEU A 12 0.90 2.19 6.85
C LEU A 12 2.39 2.08 7.17
N ASP A 13 2.80 0.86 7.50
CA ASP A 13 4.15 0.48 7.92
C ASP A 13 5.09 0.31 6.72
N PHE A 14 5.06 1.27 5.81
CA PHE A 14 5.75 1.19 4.52
C PHE A 14 7.29 1.31 4.58
N GLY A 15 7.84 1.44 5.79
CA GLY A 15 9.26 1.22 6.07
C GLY A 15 9.63 -0.26 6.26
N ASP A 16 8.64 -1.17 6.35
CA ASP A 16 8.87 -2.61 6.42
C ASP A 16 9.56 -3.10 5.13
N PRO A 17 10.61 -3.96 5.23
CA PRO A 17 11.34 -4.46 4.07
C PRO A 17 10.48 -5.18 3.03
N ARG A 18 9.35 -5.77 3.41
CA ARG A 18 8.42 -6.44 2.48
C ARG A 18 7.72 -5.43 1.58
N ILE A 19 7.33 -4.28 2.12
CA ILE A 19 6.68 -3.20 1.38
C ILE A 19 7.71 -2.51 0.49
N ALA A 20 8.82 -2.03 1.07
CA ALA A 20 9.90 -1.37 0.34
C ALA A 20 10.45 -2.27 -0.78
N GLY A 21 10.72 -3.54 -0.46
CA GLY A 21 11.19 -4.52 -1.43
C GLY A 21 10.18 -4.82 -2.54
N THR A 22 8.87 -4.68 -2.29
CA THR A 22 7.85 -4.81 -3.35
C THR A 22 7.91 -3.63 -4.31
N VAL A 23 7.99 -2.40 -3.78
CA VAL A 23 8.13 -1.18 -4.60
C VAL A 23 9.41 -1.25 -5.46
N ASP A 24 10.52 -1.67 -4.87
CA ASP A 24 11.80 -1.80 -5.57
C ASP A 24 11.75 -2.86 -6.68
N ARG A 25 11.20 -4.05 -6.39
CA ARG A 25 11.08 -5.13 -7.39
C ARG A 25 10.20 -4.74 -8.56
N GLN A 26 9.13 -4.00 -8.31
CA GLN A 26 8.21 -3.53 -9.36
C GLN A 26 8.73 -2.30 -10.10
N GLY A 27 9.75 -1.61 -9.56
CA GLY A 27 10.36 -0.43 -10.18
C GLY A 27 9.44 0.79 -10.21
N TRP A 28 8.38 0.83 -9.40
CA TRP A 28 7.37 1.89 -9.43
C TRP A 28 7.94 3.30 -9.21
N SER A 29 8.97 3.42 -8.38
CA SER A 29 9.67 4.69 -8.12
C SER A 29 10.33 5.31 -9.36
N ARG A 30 10.48 4.55 -10.45
CA ARG A 30 11.03 5.00 -11.73
C ARG A 30 9.98 5.40 -12.75
N LEU A 31 8.71 5.06 -12.49
CA LEU A 31 7.60 5.42 -13.36
C LEU A 31 7.20 6.89 -13.15
N PRO A 32 6.66 7.57 -14.17
CA PRO A 32 5.93 8.82 -14.02
C PRO A 32 4.80 8.68 -12.99
N GLU A 33 4.45 9.78 -12.33
CA GLU A 33 3.51 9.78 -11.20
C GLU A 33 2.17 9.10 -11.51
N GLN A 34 1.51 9.46 -12.62
CA GLN A 34 0.24 8.85 -13.01
C GLN A 34 0.36 7.34 -13.28
N GLU A 35 1.41 6.92 -13.99
CA GLU A 35 1.65 5.51 -14.30
C GLU A 35 1.94 4.70 -13.04
N ARG A 36 2.70 5.27 -12.11
CA ARG A 36 2.97 4.70 -10.79
C ARG A 36 1.70 4.45 -10.01
N ILE A 37 0.81 5.44 -9.94
CA ILE A 37 -0.48 5.31 -9.23
C ILE A 37 -1.31 4.16 -9.84
N GLY A 38 -1.40 4.12 -11.17
CA GLY A 38 -2.09 3.05 -11.89
C GLY A 38 -1.49 1.66 -11.61
N ALA A 39 -0.17 1.53 -11.73
CA ALA A 39 0.53 0.26 -11.52
C ALA A 39 0.38 -0.28 -10.08
N VAL A 40 0.43 0.60 -9.07
CA VAL A 40 0.19 0.20 -7.67
C VAL A 40 -1.27 -0.22 -7.47
N TYR A 41 -2.21 0.53 -8.05
CA TYR A 41 -3.63 0.20 -7.98
C TYR A 41 -3.92 -1.15 -8.63
N ASP A 42 -3.41 -1.41 -9.84
CA ASP A 42 -3.58 -2.66 -10.57
C ASP A 42 -2.97 -3.84 -9.78
N PHE A 43 -1.79 -3.66 -9.18
CA PHE A 43 -1.19 -4.69 -8.32
C PHE A 43 -2.10 -5.06 -7.15
N VAL A 44 -2.67 -4.09 -6.44
CA VAL A 44 -3.56 -4.39 -5.31
C VAL A 44 -4.91 -4.93 -5.79
N ARG A 45 -5.47 -4.41 -6.89
CA ARG A 45 -6.75 -4.85 -7.45
C ARG A 45 -6.67 -6.31 -7.88
N ASP A 46 -5.68 -6.64 -8.70
CA ASP A 46 -5.59 -7.92 -9.42
C ASP A 46 -4.67 -8.93 -8.73
N GLY A 47 -3.62 -8.46 -8.07
CA GLY A 47 -2.59 -9.32 -7.44
C GLY A 47 -2.91 -9.74 -6.00
N ILE A 48 -3.87 -9.08 -5.34
CA ILE A 48 -4.29 -9.39 -3.97
C ILE A 48 -5.75 -9.85 -4.01
N PRO A 49 -6.05 -11.16 -4.04
CA PRO A 49 -7.42 -11.65 -4.05
C PRO A 49 -8.26 -11.12 -2.89
N PHE A 50 -9.57 -11.03 -3.11
CA PHE A 50 -10.49 -10.68 -2.04
C PHE A 50 -10.61 -11.84 -1.04
N GLY A 51 -10.50 -11.55 0.25
CA GLY A 51 -10.64 -12.52 1.33
C GLY A 51 -10.75 -11.84 2.69
N TYR A 52 -11.21 -12.57 3.70
CA TYR A 52 -11.43 -12.02 5.04
C TYR A 52 -10.20 -12.25 5.91
N ASN A 53 -9.45 -11.17 6.19
CA ASN A 53 -8.35 -11.24 7.14
C ASN A 53 -8.88 -11.43 8.57
N THR A 54 -7.98 -11.74 9.50
CA THR A 54 -8.30 -11.91 10.92
C THR A 54 -8.79 -10.63 11.59
N SER A 55 -8.39 -9.47 11.08
CA SER A 55 -8.81 -8.15 11.57
C SER A 55 -8.73 -7.10 10.46
N ASP A 56 -9.42 -5.97 10.66
CA ASP A 56 -9.40 -4.80 9.77
C ASP A 56 -8.18 -3.89 9.98
N ASP A 57 -7.59 -3.91 11.17
CA ASP A 57 -6.48 -3.06 11.58
C ASP A 57 -5.10 -3.71 11.39
N LEU A 58 -5.01 -4.65 10.45
CA LEU A 58 -3.73 -5.24 10.08
C LEU A 58 -2.83 -4.22 9.39
N ALA A 59 -1.55 -4.24 9.77
CA ALA A 59 -0.51 -3.50 9.09
C ALA A 59 -0.37 -3.95 7.63
N ALA A 60 -0.04 -3.03 6.72
CA ALA A 60 0.09 -3.33 5.29
C ALA A 60 1.06 -4.48 5.01
N SER A 61 2.17 -4.56 5.75
CA SER A 61 3.12 -5.66 5.61
C SER A 61 2.54 -7.04 5.98
N ALA A 62 1.59 -7.09 6.91
CA ALA A 62 0.86 -8.31 7.27
C ALA A 62 -0.16 -8.68 6.20
N VAL A 63 -0.92 -7.71 5.69
CA VAL A 63 -1.86 -7.94 4.56
C VAL A 63 -1.13 -8.46 3.32
N LEU A 64 0.05 -7.90 3.03
CA LEU A 64 0.89 -8.36 1.93
C LEU A 64 1.40 -9.80 2.16
N ALA A 65 1.72 -10.16 3.41
CA ALA A 65 2.17 -11.50 3.75
C ALA A 65 1.05 -12.55 3.70
N ASP A 66 -0.16 -12.18 4.11
CA ASP A 66 -1.37 -13.01 3.95
C ASP A 66 -1.66 -13.28 2.46
N GLY A 67 -1.33 -12.32 1.59
CA GLY A 67 -1.52 -12.44 0.15
C GLY A 67 -2.97 -12.26 -0.31
N TYR A 68 -3.88 -11.87 0.58
CA TYR A 68 -5.27 -11.55 0.29
C TYR A 68 -5.78 -10.46 1.23
N GLY A 69 -6.93 -9.85 0.91
CA GLY A 69 -7.61 -9.02 1.89
C GLY A 69 -8.99 -8.51 1.51
N GLN A 70 -9.64 -7.82 2.44
CA GLN A 70 -10.94 -7.21 2.27
C GLN A 70 -10.82 -5.71 1.97
N CYS A 71 -11.95 -4.99 1.92
CA CYS A 71 -11.96 -3.57 1.54
C CYS A 71 -10.99 -2.71 2.36
N ASN A 72 -10.99 -2.86 3.70
CA ASN A 72 -10.16 -2.05 4.59
C ASN A 72 -8.67 -2.42 4.52
N THR A 73 -8.35 -3.71 4.55
CA THR A 73 -6.97 -4.20 4.53
C THR A 73 -6.31 -4.00 3.15
N LYS A 74 -7.05 -4.21 2.05
CA LYS A 74 -6.58 -3.85 0.69
C LYS A 74 -6.35 -2.34 0.57
N THR A 75 -7.23 -1.52 1.14
CA THR A 75 -7.05 -0.05 1.17
C THR A 75 -5.78 0.33 1.94
N THR A 76 -5.53 -0.32 3.07
CA THR A 76 -4.31 -0.14 3.87
C THR A 76 -3.06 -0.49 3.07
N LEU A 77 -3.05 -1.65 2.41
CA LEU A 77 -1.95 -2.07 1.54
C LEU A 77 -1.74 -1.11 0.36
N LEU A 78 -2.82 -0.69 -0.31
CA LEU A 78 -2.77 0.29 -1.40
C LEU A 78 -2.12 1.60 -0.95
N MET A 79 -2.58 2.16 0.17
CA MET A 79 -2.01 3.41 0.69
C MET A 79 -0.54 3.26 1.09
N ALA A 80 -0.16 2.13 1.68
CA ALA A 80 1.24 1.89 2.07
C ALA A 80 2.16 1.82 0.85
N LEU A 81 1.76 1.11 -0.21
CA LEU A 81 2.55 1.00 -1.45
C LEU A 81 2.63 2.34 -2.19
N LEU A 82 1.54 3.11 -2.24
CA LEU A 82 1.54 4.46 -2.80
C LEU A 82 2.52 5.37 -2.05
N ARG A 83 2.46 5.38 -0.72
CA ARG A 83 3.34 6.20 0.12
C ARG A 83 4.80 5.77 0.07
N ALA A 84 5.09 4.46 0.07
CA ALA A 84 6.45 3.96 -0.19
C ALA A 84 6.98 4.38 -1.56
N SER A 85 6.08 4.54 -2.53
CA SER A 85 6.42 5.05 -3.86
C SER A 85 6.38 6.59 -3.93
N GLY A 86 6.36 7.29 -2.80
CA GLY A 86 6.42 8.76 -2.74
C GLY A 86 5.11 9.48 -3.05
N ILE A 87 3.97 8.79 -3.08
CA ILE A 87 2.65 9.38 -3.33
C ILE A 87 1.92 9.59 -2.01
N GLY A 88 1.77 10.85 -1.60
CA GLY A 88 0.99 11.22 -0.42
C GLY A 88 -0.50 10.97 -0.63
N CYS A 89 -1.10 10.11 0.20
CA CYS A 89 -2.53 9.79 0.10
C CYS A 89 -3.16 9.62 1.50
N ARG A 90 -4.49 9.70 1.59
CA ARG A 90 -5.25 9.36 2.80
C ARG A 90 -6.54 8.66 2.44
N LEU A 91 -7.04 7.81 3.33
CA LEU A 91 -8.41 7.33 3.26
C LEU A 91 -9.34 8.47 3.65
N HIS A 92 -10.35 8.71 2.84
CA HIS A 92 -11.48 9.55 3.19
C HIS A 92 -12.72 8.67 3.25
N GLY A 93 -13.07 8.24 4.46
CA GLY A 93 -14.35 7.61 4.71
C GLY A 93 -15.46 8.66 4.64
N ALA A 94 -16.61 8.25 4.12
CA ALA A 94 -17.88 8.95 4.29
C ALA A 94 -18.56 8.49 5.58
#